data_AF-A0A941XX68-F1
#
_entry.id   AF-A0A941XX68-F1
#
_cell.length_a   1.000
_cell.length_b   1.000
_cell.length_c   1.000
_cell.angle_alpha   90.00
_cell.angle_beta   90.00
_cell.angle_gamma   90.00
#
_symmetry.space_group_name_H-M   'P 1'
#
loop_
_entity.id
_entity.type
_entity.pdbx_description
1 polymer ?
#
loop_
_entity_poly.entity_id
_entity_poly.type
_entity_poly.pdbx_seq_one_letter_code
_entity_poly.pdbx_strand_id
1 'polypeptide(L)'
;MTAGYPDIWCSDVWAAWSLVATQAAVDAASRADPAQIRSLRVLFAELAGQEDARDWESLLAAIYVGIAEASGNRAYEALVYELWQVLIAAGPSWDVAARLWPVRGWAEVSLGEVIAGLVDADPGPVRRAMERHLGGAVDALDR
;
A
#
# COMPACT_ATOMS: atom_id res chain seq x y z
N MET A 1 11.93 11.36 -25.21
CA MET A 1 12.58 11.00 -23.93
C MET A 1 11.71 11.56 -22.83
N THR A 2 10.89 10.72 -22.18
CA THR A 2 10.30 11.08 -20.89
C THR A 2 11.45 11.17 -19.91
N ALA A 3 11.70 12.35 -19.35
CA ALA A 3 12.69 12.49 -18.29
C ALA A 3 12.19 11.67 -17.10
N GLY A 4 12.85 10.54 -16.83
CA GLY A 4 12.62 9.79 -15.59
C GLY A 4 12.98 10.67 -14.40
N TYR A 5 12.22 10.56 -13.33
CA TYR A 5 12.57 11.22 -12.07
C TYR A 5 13.92 10.66 -11.57
N PRO A 6 14.80 11.50 -11.02
CA PRO A 6 15.98 11.02 -10.28
C PRO A 6 15.54 10.04 -9.19
N ASP A 7 16.28 8.93 -8.99
CA ASP A 7 15.91 7.89 -8.01
C ASP A 7 15.71 8.45 -6.59
N ILE A 8 16.47 9.49 -6.22
CA ILE A 8 16.32 10.19 -4.93
C ILE A 8 14.93 10.82 -4.74
N TRP A 9 14.29 11.29 -5.82
CA TRP A 9 12.92 11.81 -5.74
C TRP A 9 11.91 10.68 -5.59
N CYS A 10 12.16 9.50 -6.14
CA CYS A 10 11.29 8.34 -5.95
C CYS A 10 11.34 7.82 -4.51
N SER A 11 12.51 7.85 -3.86
CA SER A 11 12.62 7.58 -2.42
C SER A 11 11.82 8.57 -1.57
N ASP A 12 11.87 9.88 -1.90
CA ASP A 12 11.07 10.91 -1.21
C ASP A 12 9.56 10.69 -1.44
N VAL A 13 9.16 10.35 -2.67
CA VAL A 13 7.76 10.02 -3.01
C VAL A 13 7.30 8.79 -2.24
N TRP A 14 8.12 7.74 -2.16
CA TRP A 14 7.80 6.54 -1.38
C TRP A 14 7.66 6.85 0.11
N ALA A 15 8.55 7.67 0.68
CA ALA A 15 8.47 8.10 2.06
C ALA A 15 7.18 8.91 2.34
N ALA A 16 6.85 9.86 1.47
CA ALA A 16 5.62 10.63 1.56
C ALA A 16 4.38 9.74 1.45
N TRP A 17 4.37 8.83 0.47
CA TRP A 17 3.28 7.88 0.25
C TRP A 17 3.09 6.96 1.47
N SER A 18 4.19 6.46 2.04
CA SER A 18 4.18 5.61 3.23
C SER A 18 3.56 6.31 4.44
N LEU A 19 3.87 7.59 4.66
CA LEU A 19 3.29 8.38 5.73
C LEU A 19 1.77 8.56 5.55
N VAL A 20 1.33 8.89 4.33
CA VAL A 20 -0.09 9.06 4.02
C VAL A 20 -0.83 7.73 4.15
N ALA A 21 -0.30 6.65 3.60
CA ALA A 21 -0.90 5.32 3.67
C ALA A 21 -1.02 4.82 5.12
N THR A 22 -0.01 5.09 5.96
CA THR A 22 -0.06 4.79 7.40
C THR A 22 -1.17 5.57 8.09
N GLN A 23 -1.25 6.88 7.87
CA GLN A 23 -2.30 7.68 8.50
C GLN A 23 -3.69 7.34 7.99
N ALA A 24 -3.83 7.00 6.71
CA ALA A 24 -5.07 6.49 6.13
C ALA A 24 -5.54 5.21 6.83
N ALA A 25 -4.63 4.25 7.06
CA ALA A 25 -4.96 3.01 7.77
C ALA A 25 -5.41 3.27 9.22
N VAL A 26 -4.73 4.17 9.92
CA VAL A 26 -5.07 4.58 11.30
C VAL A 26 -6.48 5.19 11.36
N ASP A 27 -6.79 6.10 10.44
CA ASP A 27 -8.10 6.73 10.40
C ASP A 27 -9.19 5.74 9.97
N ALA A 28 -8.86 4.84 9.03
CA ALA A 28 -9.75 3.75 8.60
C ALA A 28 -10.09 2.80 9.76
N ALA A 29 -9.15 2.50 10.67
CA ALA A 29 -9.43 1.67 11.84
C ALA A 29 -10.57 2.24 12.71
N SER A 30 -10.76 3.56 12.74
CA SER A 30 -11.82 4.19 13.53
C SER A 30 -13.12 4.44 12.75
N ARG A 31 -13.13 4.27 11.42
CA ARG A 31 -14.17 4.82 10.54
C ARG A 31 -14.72 3.83 9.51
N ALA A 32 -13.93 2.83 9.15
CA ALA A 32 -14.27 1.86 8.13
C ALA A 32 -15.57 1.14 8.51
N ASP A 33 -16.53 1.13 7.59
CA ASP A 33 -17.76 0.39 7.79
C ASP A 33 -17.57 -1.11 7.46
N PRO A 34 -18.51 -1.99 7.89
CA PRO A 34 -18.39 -3.41 7.62
C PRO A 34 -18.40 -3.79 6.13
N ALA A 35 -18.99 -2.98 5.25
CA ALA A 35 -18.96 -3.23 3.81
C ALA A 35 -17.57 -2.93 3.24
N GLN A 36 -16.94 -1.81 3.63
CA GLN A 36 -15.58 -1.46 3.22
C GLN A 36 -14.57 -2.52 3.69
N ILE A 37 -14.68 -2.97 4.95
CA ILE A 37 -13.83 -4.05 5.48
C ILE A 37 -14.01 -5.34 4.67
N ARG A 38 -15.25 -5.70 4.30
CA ARG A 38 -15.50 -6.87 3.44
C ARG A 38 -14.85 -6.71 2.06
N SER A 39 -14.99 -5.55 1.43
CA SER A 39 -14.35 -5.27 0.14
C SER A 39 -12.83 -5.42 0.20
N LEU A 40 -12.19 -4.87 1.25
CA LEU A 40 -10.75 -5.02 1.47
C LEU A 40 -10.33 -6.48 1.63
N ARG A 41 -11.12 -7.29 2.35
CA ARG A 41 -10.85 -8.72 2.51
C ARG A 41 -11.00 -9.51 1.21
N VAL A 42 -11.93 -9.11 0.33
CA VAL A 42 -12.07 -9.69 -1.00
C VAL A 42 -10.85 -9.37 -1.86
N LEU A 43 -10.47 -8.09 -1.94
CA LEU A 43 -9.26 -7.68 -2.68
C LEU A 43 -8.00 -8.39 -2.18
N PHE A 44 -7.87 -8.54 -0.85
CA PHE A 44 -6.74 -9.26 -0.26
C PHE A 44 -6.73 -10.76 -0.62
N ALA A 45 -7.91 -11.40 -0.66
CA ALA A 45 -8.00 -12.79 -1.09
C ALA A 45 -7.66 -12.95 -2.58
N GLU A 46 -8.06 -11.99 -3.42
CA GLU A 46 -7.69 -11.95 -4.84
C GLU A 46 -6.19 -11.72 -5.04
N LEU A 47 -5.57 -10.85 -4.22
CA LEU A 47 -4.13 -10.57 -4.24
C LEU A 47 -3.32 -11.85 -4.03
N ALA A 48 -3.64 -12.62 -3.00
CA ALA A 48 -2.92 -13.86 -2.65
C ALA A 48 -3.04 -14.96 -3.74
N GLY A 49 -4.03 -14.86 -4.62
CA GLY A 49 -4.22 -15.78 -5.74
C GLY A 49 -3.49 -15.38 -7.02
N GLN A 50 -2.82 -14.23 -7.06
CA GLN A 50 -2.14 -13.78 -8.28
C GLN A 50 -0.84 -14.52 -8.55
N GLU A 51 -0.65 -14.91 -9.81
CA GLU A 51 0.57 -15.55 -10.31
C GLU A 51 1.45 -14.61 -11.13
N ASP A 52 0.92 -13.45 -11.53
CA ASP A 52 1.63 -12.42 -12.28
C ASP A 52 1.97 -11.22 -11.37
N ALA A 53 3.20 -10.70 -11.51
CA ALA A 53 3.69 -9.63 -10.66
C ALA A 53 2.97 -8.29 -10.89
N ARG A 54 2.52 -8.01 -12.11
CA ARG A 54 1.82 -6.76 -12.46
C ARG A 54 0.38 -6.78 -12.01
N ASP A 55 -0.29 -7.91 -12.17
CA ASP A 55 -1.66 -8.07 -11.66
C ASP A 55 -1.66 -8.02 -10.12
N TRP A 56 -0.66 -8.63 -9.48
CA TRP A 56 -0.45 -8.52 -8.03
C TRP A 56 -0.18 -7.08 -7.57
N GLU A 57 0.70 -6.35 -8.25
CA GLU A 57 0.98 -4.94 -7.94
C GLU A 57 -0.28 -4.06 -8.09
N SER A 58 -1.09 -4.32 -9.12
CA SER A 58 -2.34 -3.60 -9.36
C SER A 58 -3.36 -3.82 -8.24
N LEU A 59 -3.51 -5.06 -7.77
CA LEU A 59 -4.38 -5.37 -6.63
C LEU A 59 -3.82 -4.81 -5.32
N LEU A 60 -2.50 -4.83 -5.13
CA LEU A 60 -1.86 -4.22 -3.97
C LEU A 60 -2.17 -2.72 -3.92
N ALA A 61 -2.02 -2.02 -5.04
CA ALA A 61 -2.38 -0.60 -5.16
C ALA A 61 -3.87 -0.36 -4.85
N ALA A 62 -4.77 -1.21 -5.37
CA ALA A 62 -6.20 -1.12 -5.11
C ALA A 62 -6.55 -1.29 -3.63
N ILE A 63 -5.83 -2.16 -2.90
CA ILE A 63 -6.01 -2.31 -1.45
C ILE A 63 -5.63 -1.02 -0.72
N TYR A 64 -4.50 -0.40 -1.06
CA TYR A 64 -4.10 0.87 -0.43
C TYR A 64 -5.08 2.01 -0.70
N VAL A 65 -5.60 2.11 -1.93
CA VAL A 65 -6.66 3.07 -2.27
C VAL A 65 -7.93 2.77 -1.46
N GLY A 66 -8.34 1.51 -1.37
CA GLY A 66 -9.49 1.12 -0.55
C GLY A 66 -9.33 1.43 0.94
N ILE A 67 -8.12 1.29 1.49
CA ILE A 67 -7.80 1.72 2.87
C ILE A 67 -7.94 3.25 2.99
N ALA A 68 -7.45 4.00 2.01
CA ALA A 68 -7.58 5.46 1.97
C ALA A 68 -9.04 5.91 1.86
N GLU A 69 -9.87 5.26 1.05
CA GLU A 69 -11.31 5.50 0.99
C GLU A 69 -11.98 5.21 2.33
N ALA A 70 -11.63 4.09 2.99
CA ALA A 70 -12.16 3.68 4.28
C ALA A 70 -11.81 4.65 5.43
N SER A 71 -10.76 5.47 5.27
CA SER A 71 -10.44 6.56 6.20
C SER A 71 -11.49 7.68 6.20
N GLY A 72 -12.31 7.78 5.14
CA GLY A 72 -13.26 8.87 4.93
C GLY A 72 -12.60 10.24 4.65
N ASN A 73 -11.29 10.27 4.40
CA ASN A 73 -10.55 11.48 4.07
C ASN A 73 -10.12 11.48 2.59
N ARG A 74 -10.87 12.23 1.76
CA ARG A 74 -10.61 12.37 0.32
C ARG A 74 -9.20 12.88 -0.03
N ALA A 75 -8.56 13.62 0.87
CA ALA A 75 -7.19 14.07 0.62
C ALA A 75 -6.20 12.89 0.63
N TYR A 76 -6.42 11.89 1.50
CA TYR A 76 -5.57 10.70 1.53
C TYR A 76 -5.78 9.84 0.30
N GLU A 77 -7.02 9.65 -0.14
CA GLU A 77 -7.34 8.92 -1.38
C GLU A 77 -6.58 9.51 -2.58
N ALA A 78 -6.69 10.83 -2.78
CA ALA A 78 -5.99 11.53 -3.86
C ALA A 78 -4.46 11.39 -3.74
N LEU A 79 -3.89 11.62 -2.55
CA LEU A 79 -2.44 11.55 -2.35
C LEU A 79 -1.89 10.13 -2.52
N VAL A 80 -2.57 9.11 -1.98
CA VAL A 80 -2.17 7.70 -2.13
C VAL A 80 -2.17 7.32 -3.60
N TYR A 81 -3.21 7.71 -4.35
CA TYR A 81 -3.29 7.44 -5.78
C TYR A 81 -2.19 8.15 -6.57
N GLU A 82 -2.09 9.49 -6.45
CA GLU A 82 -1.15 10.30 -7.23
C GLU A 82 0.31 9.94 -6.98
N LEU A 83 0.70 9.74 -5.71
CA LEU A 83 2.07 9.36 -5.38
C LEU A 83 2.38 7.93 -5.88
N TRP A 84 1.42 7.01 -5.87
CA TRP A 84 1.60 5.69 -6.49
C TRP A 84 1.79 5.79 -8.01
N GLN A 85 1.00 6.64 -8.69
CA GLN A 85 1.15 6.87 -10.13
C GLN A 85 2.54 7.43 -10.49
N VAL A 86 3.11 8.28 -9.63
CA VAL A 86 4.48 8.76 -9.80
C VAL A 86 5.49 7.61 -9.69
N LEU A 87 5.33 6.71 -8.72
CA LEU A 87 6.22 5.57 -8.51
C LEU A 87 6.21 4.60 -9.69
N ILE A 88 5.03 4.23 -10.21
CA ILE A 88 4.94 3.32 -11.37
C ILE A 88 5.48 3.96 -12.66
N ALA A 89 5.42 5.29 -12.77
CA ALA A 89 5.92 6.04 -13.92
C ALA A 89 7.42 6.34 -13.85
N ALA A 90 8.08 6.09 -12.71
CA ALA A 90 9.50 6.39 -12.48
C ALA A 90 10.47 5.60 -13.37
N GLY A 91 9.98 4.60 -14.09
CA GLY A 91 10.76 3.80 -15.03
C GLY A 91 11.35 2.53 -14.42
N PRO A 92 12.20 1.80 -15.17
CA PRO A 92 12.63 0.45 -14.80
C PRO A 92 13.44 0.36 -13.50
N SER A 93 14.14 1.44 -13.12
CA SER A 93 14.90 1.50 -11.86
C SER A 93 14.00 1.52 -10.63
N TRP A 94 12.68 1.72 -10.81
CA TRP A 94 11.68 1.77 -9.74
C TRP A 94 10.48 0.87 -10.08
N ASP A 95 10.72 -0.26 -10.74
CA ASP A 95 9.70 -1.26 -11.01
C ASP A 95 9.22 -1.93 -9.71
N VAL A 96 8.16 -1.34 -9.11
CA VAL A 96 7.56 -1.78 -7.84
C VAL A 96 7.14 -3.24 -7.89
N ALA A 97 6.53 -3.68 -8.99
CA ALA A 97 6.12 -5.06 -9.18
C ALA A 97 7.34 -6.00 -9.13
N ALA A 98 8.38 -5.73 -9.92
CA ALA A 98 9.57 -6.57 -9.97
C ALA A 98 10.32 -6.64 -8.62
N ARG A 99 10.32 -5.54 -7.85
CA ARG A 99 11.03 -5.43 -6.56
C ARG A 99 10.30 -6.06 -5.39
N LEU A 100 8.97 -5.93 -5.34
CA LEU A 100 8.16 -6.50 -4.27
C LEU A 100 7.82 -7.97 -4.51
N TRP A 101 7.79 -8.43 -5.76
CA TRP A 101 7.43 -9.80 -6.11
C TRP A 101 8.27 -10.89 -5.41
N PRO A 102 9.60 -10.78 -5.28
CA PRO A 102 10.42 -11.75 -4.55
C PRO A 102 10.09 -11.86 -3.06
N VAL A 103 9.51 -10.82 -2.47
CA VAL A 103 9.11 -10.75 -1.06
C VAL A 103 7.59 -10.78 -0.86
N ARG A 104 6.81 -11.12 -1.91
CA ARG A 104 5.34 -11.03 -1.88
C ARG A 104 4.69 -11.78 -0.72
N GLY A 105 5.20 -12.96 -0.36
CA GLY A 105 4.65 -13.72 0.76
C GLY A 105 4.79 -13.00 2.11
N TRP A 106 5.88 -12.26 2.31
CA TRP A 106 6.03 -11.39 3.47
C TRP A 106 5.09 -10.17 3.39
N ALA A 107 4.98 -9.55 2.21
CA ALA A 107 4.12 -8.40 1.98
C ALA A 107 2.63 -8.76 2.23
N GLU A 108 2.17 -9.90 1.73
CA GLU A 108 0.83 -10.43 1.95
C GLU A 108 0.56 -10.70 3.44
N VAL A 109 1.48 -11.38 4.13
CA VAL A 109 1.32 -11.66 5.57
C VAL A 109 1.21 -10.36 6.37
N SER A 110 2.13 -9.41 6.13
CA SER A 110 2.15 -8.14 6.86
C SER A 110 0.96 -7.23 6.52
N LEU A 111 0.48 -7.22 5.27
CA LEU A 111 -0.75 -6.52 4.88
C LEU A 111 -2.00 -7.18 5.50
N GLY A 112 -2.02 -8.50 5.62
CA GLY A 112 -3.06 -9.23 6.33
C GLY A 112 -3.20 -8.80 7.79
N GLU A 113 -2.08 -8.52 8.48
CA GLU A 113 -2.11 -7.96 9.85
C GLU A 113 -2.75 -6.57 9.90
N VAL A 114 -2.50 -5.73 8.88
CA VAL A 114 -3.13 -4.40 8.78
C VAL A 114 -4.64 -4.55 8.65
N ILE A 115 -5.10 -5.38 7.71
CA ILE A 115 -6.54 -5.60 7.46
C ILE A 115 -7.22 -6.22 8.68
N ALA A 116 -6.55 -7.15 9.38
CA ALA A 116 -7.06 -7.70 10.63
C ALA A 116 -7.22 -6.62 11.70
N GLY A 117 -6.24 -5.73 11.85
CA GLY A 117 -6.32 -4.62 12.80
C GLY A 117 -7.47 -3.64 12.50
N LEU A 118 -7.84 -3.45 11.22
CA LEU A 118 -9.02 -2.64 10.86
C LEU A 118 -10.32 -3.26 11.39
N VAL A 119 -10.41 -4.59 11.47
CA VAL A 119 -11.59 -5.30 12.02
C VAL A 119 -11.75 -5.04 13.52
N ASP A 120 -10.63 -5.00 14.25
CA ASP A 120 -10.62 -4.80 15.70
C ASP A 120 -10.86 -3.33 16.10
N ALA A 121 -10.95 -2.43 15.12
CA ALA A 121 -11.14 -1.00 15.28
C ALA A 121 -10.15 -0.32 16.24
N ASP A 122 -8.91 -0.85 16.32
CA ASP A 122 -7.84 -0.32 17.17
C ASP A 122 -6.75 0.37 16.31
N PRO A 123 -6.66 1.72 16.34
CA PRO A 123 -5.71 2.45 15.52
C PRO A 123 -4.23 2.21 15.90
N GLY A 124 -3.94 1.85 17.15
CA GLY A 124 -2.57 1.67 17.63
C GLY A 124 -1.87 0.47 16.99
N PRO A 125 -2.44 -0.74 17.06
CA PRO A 125 -1.98 -1.92 16.33
C PRO A 125 -1.93 -1.71 14.82
N VAL A 126 -2.94 -1.07 14.22
CA VAL A 126 -2.96 -0.80 12.77
C VAL A 126 -1.78 0.06 12.34
N ARG A 127 -1.46 1.13 13.09
CA ARG A 127 -0.27 1.95 12.85
C ARG A 127 0.99 1.09 12.81
N ARG A 128 1.23 0.28 13.85
CA ARG A 128 2.43 -0.56 13.95
C ARG A 128 2.52 -1.61 12.84
N ALA A 129 1.39 -2.22 12.48
CA ALA A 129 1.32 -3.17 11.39
C ALA A 129 1.67 -2.51 10.05
N MET A 130 1.13 -1.32 9.79
CA MET A 130 1.35 -0.57 8.55
C MET A 130 2.78 -0.04 8.46
N GLU A 131 3.34 0.51 9.54
CA GLU A 131 4.74 0.95 9.59
C GLU A 131 5.71 -0.22 9.34
N ARG A 132 5.42 -1.40 9.89
CA ARG A 132 6.21 -2.62 9.61
C ARG A 132 6.07 -3.09 8.17
N HIS A 133 4.85 -3.10 7.63
CA HIS A 133 4.57 -3.49 6.25
C HIS A 133 5.27 -2.57 5.23
N LEU A 134 5.25 -1.26 5.49
CA LEU A 134 5.91 -0.30 4.61
C LEU A 134 7.42 -0.30 4.79
N GLY A 135 7.92 -0.46 6.03
CA GLY A 135 9.35 -0.53 6.32
C GLY A 135 10.04 -1.71 5.64
N GLY A 136 9.45 -2.92 5.68
CA GLY A 136 10.05 -4.05 4.95
C GLY A 136 9.87 -3.98 3.43
N ALA A 137 8.90 -3.21 2.93
CA ALA A 137 8.81 -2.88 1.50
C ALA A 137 9.94 -1.93 1.06
N VAL A 138 10.33 -0.94 1.90
CA VAL A 138 11.53 -0.10 1.67
C VAL A 138 12.77 -0.96 1.53
N ASP A 139 12.99 -1.90 2.47
CA ASP A 139 14.16 -2.78 2.45
C ASP A 139 14.25 -3.66 1.19
N ALA A 140 13.11 -3.92 0.53
CA ALA A 140 13.04 -4.63 -0.73
C ALA A 140 13.23 -3.71 -1.95
N LEU A 141 12.79 -2.45 -1.86
CA LEU A 141 12.92 -1.45 -2.92
C LEU A 141 14.34 -0.88 -3.02
N ASP A 142 15.10 -0.86 -1.92
CA ASP A 142 16.49 -0.39 -1.87
C ASP A 142 17.52 -1.41 -2.36
N ARG A 143 17.09 -2.64 -2.71
CA ARG A 143 17.95 -3.71 -3.26
C ARG A 143 17.93 -3.77 -4.78
#